data_AF-A0A151AEB6-F1
#
_entry.id   AF-A0A151AEB6-F1
#
_cell.length_a   1.000
_cell.length_b   1.000
_cell.length_c   1.000
_cell.angle_alpha   90.00
_cell.angle_beta   90.00
_cell.angle_gamma   90.00
#
_symmetry.space_group_name_H-M   'P 1'
#
loop_
_entity.id
_entity.type
_entity.pdbx_description
1 polymer ?
#
loop_
_entity_poly.entity_id
_entity_poly.type
_entity_poly.pdbx_seq_one_letter_code
_entity_poly.pdbx_strand_id
1 'polypeptide(L)' 'MVVEVGTRMSHGAIVAREYGLPAVVSVPEATRRIETGQRVRIDGTRGLVEILEV' A
#
# COMPACT_ATOMS: atom_id res chain seq x y z
N MET A 1 2.76 3.23 1.27
CA MET A 1 1.31 3.52 1.32
C MET A 1 0.55 2.35 0.70
N VAL A 2 -0.59 1.96 1.27
CA VAL A 2 -1.48 0.92 0.72
C VAL A 2 -2.89 1.49 0.67
N VAL A 3 -3.58 1.40 -0.47
CA VAL A 3 -4.95 1.90 -0.62
C VAL A 3 -5.84 0.89 -1.35
N GLU A 4 -7.07 0.73 -0.87
CA GLU A 4 -8.02 -0.25 -1.42
C GLU A 4 -8.65 0.20 -2.74
N VAL A 5 -8.88 1.51 -2.88
CA VAL A 5 -9.53 2.10 -4.04
C VAL A 5 -8.60 3.11 -4.68
N GLY A 6 -8.51 3.06 -6.01
CA GLY A 6 -7.77 4.05 -6.80
C GLY A 6 -6.77 3.42 -7.75
N THR A 7 -6.39 4.21 -8.75
CA THR A 7 -5.46 3.80 -9.81
C THR A 7 -4.05 4.33 -9.55
N ARG A 8 -3.10 4.00 -10.43
CA ARG A 8 -1.72 4.52 -10.39
C ARG A 8 -1.60 6.05 -10.53
N MET A 9 -2.69 6.73 -10.90
CA MET A 9 -2.79 8.20 -11.02
C MET A 9 -3.77 8.80 -10.00
N SER A 10 -4.23 8.00 -9.02
CA SER A 10 -5.09 8.48 -7.95
C SER A 10 -4.35 9.44 -7.02
N HIS A 11 -5.10 10.22 -6.23
CA HIS A 11 -4.52 11.16 -5.26
C HIS A 11 -3.49 10.48 -4.34
N GLY A 12 -3.81 9.31 -3.78
CA GLY A 12 -2.87 8.55 -2.94
C GLY A 12 -1.59 8.11 -3.68
N ALA A 13 -1.71 7.73 -4.96
CA ALA A 13 -0.55 7.35 -5.77
C ALA A 13 0.36 8.54 -6.11
N ILE A 14 -0.23 9.69 -6.45
CA ILE A 14 0.52 10.91 -6.76
C ILE A 14 1.26 11.38 -5.51
N VAL A 15 0.56 11.50 -4.39
CA VAL A 15 1.14 11.91 -3.10
C VAL A 15 2.31 10.99 -2.73
N ALA A 16 2.13 9.66 -2.75
CA ALA A 16 3.22 8.75 -2.41
C ALA A 16 4.47 8.94 -3.31
N ARG A 17 4.29 9.27 -4.60
CA ARG A 17 5.40 9.53 -5.53
C ARG A 17 6.11 10.84 -5.22
N GLU A 18 5.38 11.90 -4.88
CA GLU A 18 5.95 13.20 -4.48
C GLU A 18 6.80 13.07 -3.21
N TYR A 19 6.38 12.21 -2.28
CA TYR A 19 7.14 11.92 -1.05
C TYR A 19 8.21 10.82 -1.20
N GLY A 20 8.39 10.25 -2.40
CA GLY A 20 9.37 9.17 -2.64
C GLY A 20 9.06 7.87 -1.88
N LEU A 21 7.79 7.64 -1.50
CA LEU A 21 7.36 6.48 -0.73
C LEU A 21 6.85 5.37 -1.67
N PRO A 22 7.13 4.08 -1.37
CA PRO A 22 6.55 2.98 -2.11
C PRO A 22 5.03 2.93 -1.88
N ALA A 23 4.26 2.71 -2.95
CA ALA A 23 2.82 2.62 -2.88
C ALA A 23 2.25 1.46 -3.71
N VAL A 24 1.23 0.79 -3.16
CA VAL A 24 0.40 -0.19 -3.87
C VAL A 24 -1.05 0.27 -3.75
N VAL A 25 -1.73 0.31 -4.89
CA VAL A 25 -3.12 0.78 -5.01
C VAL A 25 -4.01 -0.35 -5.50
N SER A 26 -5.33 -0.23 -5.30
CA SER A 26 -6.29 -1.29 -5.63
C SER A 26 -6.02 -2.61 -4.88
N VAL A 27 -5.69 -2.55 -3.58
CA VAL A 27 -5.49 -3.74 -2.73
C VAL A 27 -6.79 -4.05 -1.98
N PRO A 28 -7.61 -5.01 -2.43
CA PRO A 28 -8.92 -5.24 -1.82
C PRO A 28 -8.80 -5.70 -0.37
N GLU A 29 -9.67 -5.19 0.49
CA GLU A 29 -9.75 -5.53 1.91
C GLU A 29 -8.45 -5.28 2.71
N ALA A 30 -7.54 -4.45 2.21
CA ALA A 30 -6.29 -4.13 2.89
C ALA A 30 -6.51 -3.64 4.33
N THR A 31 -7.50 -2.78 4.55
CA THR A 31 -7.83 -2.20 5.87
C THR A 31 -8.46 -3.21 6.82
N ARG A 32 -9.07 -4.27 6.29
CA ARG A 32 -9.63 -5.38 7.09
C ARG A 32 -8.58 -6.44 7.43
N ARG A 33 -7.57 -6.61 6.57
CA ARG A 33 -6.53 -7.64 6.69
C ARG A 33 -5.27 -7.17 7.40
N ILE A 34 -4.98 -5.87 7.39
CA ILE A 34 -3.81 -5.27 8.03
C ILE A 34 -4.29 -4.59 9.32
N GLU A 35 -3.87 -5.14 10.45
CA GLU A 35 -4.23 -4.59 11.75
C GLU A 35 -3.26 -3.47 12.18
N THR A 36 -3.74 -2.57 13.04
CA THR A 36 -2.91 -1.50 13.60
C THR A 36 -1.74 -2.09 14.39
N GLY A 37 -0.53 -1.59 14.13
CA GLY A 37 0.70 -2.06 14.78
C GLY A 37 1.35 -3.26 14.08
N GLN A 38 0.67 -3.86 13.10
CA GLN A 38 1.21 -4.97 12.33
C GLN A 38 2.32 -4.50 11.39
N ARG A 39 3.39 -5.29 11.31
CA ARG A 39 4.48 -5.02 10.37
C ARG A 39 4.12 -5.55 9.00
N VAL A 40 4.30 -4.70 7.98
CA VAL A 40 4.07 -5.05 6.57
C VAL A 40 5.26 -4.65 5.72
N ARG A 41 5.56 -5.46 4.70
CA ARG A 41 6.48 -5.11 3.61
C ARG A 41 5.67 -4.64 2.43
N ILE A 42 6.10 -3.54 1.82
CA ILE A 42 5.48 -2.96 0.63
C ILE A 42 6.52 -2.95 -0.49
N ASP A 43 6.18 -3.56 -1.62
CA ASP A 43 6.95 -3.48 -2.86
C ASP A 43 6.11 -2.75 -3.92
N GLY A 44 6.37 -1.45 -4.09
CA GLY A 44 5.67 -0.60 -5.04
C GLY A 44 5.99 -0.90 -6.51
N THR A 45 7.07 -1.63 -6.80
CA THR A 45 7.47 -2.00 -8.16
C THR A 45 6.72 -3.24 -8.63
N ARG A 46 6.62 -4.26 -7.78
CA ARG A 46 5.89 -5.50 -8.06
C ARG A 46 4.40 -5.41 -7.72
N GLY A 47 3.98 -4.39 -6.97
CA GLY A 47 2.60 -4.24 -6.53
C GLY A 47 2.23 -5.21 -5.40
N LEU A 48 3.17 -5.55 -4.53
CA LEU A 48 2.99 -6.56 -3.47
C LEU A 48 2.94 -5.90 -2.09
N VAL A 49 2.06 -6.43 -1.24
CA VAL A 49 1.99 -6.12 0.19
C VAL A 49 2.02 -7.44 0.94
N GLU A 50 3.01 -7.61 1.81
CA GLU A 50 3.20 -8.81 2.60
C GLU A 50 3.06 -8.46 4.08
N ILE A 51 2.29 -9.27 4.80
CA ILE A 51 2.22 -9.22 6.25
C ILE A 51 3.44 -9.97 6.79
N LEU A 52 4.16 -9.34 7.71
CA LEU A 52 5.30 -9.97 8.37
C LEU A 52 4.83 -10.56 9.69
N GLU A 53 4.93 -11.88 9.83
CA GLU A 53 4.79 -12.55 11.11
C GLU A 53 6.05 -12.25 11.94
N VAL A 54 5.84 -11.90 13.21
CA VAL A 54 6.91 -11.63 14.18
C VAL A 54 6.99 -12.81 15.14
#